data_AF-A0AAU7C4S3-F1
#
_entry.id   AF-A0AAU7C4S3-F1
#
_cell.length_a   1.000
_cell.length_b   1.000
_cell.length_c   1.000
_cell.angle_alpha   90.00
_cell.angle_beta   90.00
_cell.angle_gamma   90.00
#
_symmetry.space_group_name_H-M   'P 1'
#
loop_
_entity.id
_entity.type
_entity.pdbx_description
1 polymer ?
#
loop_
_entity_poly.entity_id
_entity_poly.type
_entity_poly.pdbx_seq_one_letter_code
_entity_poly.pdbx_strand_id
1 'polypeptide(L)'
;MNEENRYVQPQNAKEAMELIQKLFNQYRNAPLTAELLQYHNNLIMRLQTDIKQAAETEGQTSLLKDLHEMTELMRRWTTIRLSGRPFAGKMRHFHFTPANGQKFKRQVHKIGGSSAHRASRH
;
A
#
# COMPACT_ATOMS: atom_id res chain seq x y z
N MET A 1 17.47 22.25 0.23
CA MET A 1 16.41 21.32 -0.21
C MET A 1 15.09 21.75 0.42
N ASN A 2 14.23 22.47 -0.29
CA ASN A 2 12.92 22.91 0.21
C ASN A 2 11.84 22.50 -0.81
N GLU A 3 11.24 21.33 -0.63
CA GLU A 3 10.09 20.86 -1.45
C GLU A 3 9.00 20.22 -0.58
N GLU A 4 8.92 20.56 0.71
CA GLU A 4 8.02 19.86 1.64
C GLU A 4 6.54 20.29 1.64
N ASN A 5 6.13 21.30 0.86
CA ASN A 5 4.73 21.76 0.92
C ASN A 5 4.18 22.28 -0.42
N ARG A 6 4.44 21.58 -1.53
CA ARG A 6 3.51 21.68 -2.67
C ARG A 6 2.32 20.82 -2.32
N TYR A 7 1.18 21.44 -2.02
CA TYR A 7 -0.13 20.78 -2.01
C TYR A 7 -0.36 20.27 -3.44
N VAL A 8 0.18 19.08 -3.76
CA VAL A 8 0.05 18.48 -5.09
C VAL A 8 -1.41 18.08 -5.24
N GLN A 9 -2.15 18.85 -6.05
CA GLN A 9 -3.38 18.33 -6.63
C GLN A 9 -2.97 17.10 -7.46
N PRO A 10 -3.51 15.91 -7.19
CA PRO A 10 -3.11 14.73 -7.92
C PRO A 10 -3.47 14.95 -9.39
N GLN A 11 -2.46 14.91 -10.28
CA GLN A 11 -2.69 15.10 -11.71
C GLN A 11 -3.18 13.80 -12.36
N ASN A 12 -2.84 12.66 -11.75
CA ASN A 12 -3.16 11.32 -12.25
C ASN A 12 -3.83 10.46 -11.18
N ALA A 13 -4.64 9.49 -11.59
CA ALA A 13 -5.35 8.59 -10.68
C ALA A 13 -4.39 7.86 -9.72
N LYS A 14 -3.22 7.46 -10.21
CA LYS A 14 -2.19 6.77 -9.41
C LYS A 14 -1.64 7.62 -8.27
N GLU A 15 -1.31 8.89 -8.52
CA GLU A 15 -0.80 9.79 -7.49
C GLU A 15 -1.84 10.04 -6.40
N ALA A 16 -3.11 10.17 -6.80
CA ALA A 16 -4.22 10.31 -5.86
C ALA A 16 -4.30 9.09 -4.93
N MET A 17 -4.17 7.87 -5.47
CA MET A 17 -4.13 6.66 -4.67
C MET A 17 -2.90 6.61 -3.76
N GLU A 18 -1.72 7.05 -4.22
CA GLU A 18 -0.51 7.08 -3.39
C GLU A 18 -0.63 8.06 -2.21
N LEU A 19 -1.27 9.22 -2.44
CA LEU A 19 -1.58 10.20 -1.40
C LEU A 19 -2.50 9.59 -0.35
N ILE A 20 -3.61 8.96 -0.78
CA ILE A 20 -4.57 8.32 0.13
C ILE A 20 -3.90 7.18 0.89
N GLN A 21 -3.02 6.39 0.27
CA GLN A 21 -2.25 5.35 0.95
C GLN A 21 -1.38 5.94 2.07
N LYS A 22 -0.68 7.07 1.83
CA LYS A 22 0.14 7.74 2.84
C LYS A 22 -0.71 8.22 4.01
N LEU A 23 -1.82 8.90 3.71
CA LEU A 23 -2.78 9.40 4.71
C LEU A 23 -3.33 8.24 5.55
N PHE A 24 -3.83 7.18 4.91
CA PHE A 24 -4.33 5.99 5.59
C PHE A 24 -3.28 5.40 6.53
N ASN A 25 -2.04 5.26 6.08
CA ASN A 25 -0.97 4.72 6.92
C ASN A 25 -0.57 5.63 8.10
N GLN A 26 -0.81 6.94 8.00
CA GLN A 26 -0.56 7.89 9.07
C GLN A 26 -1.60 7.75 10.19
N TYR A 27 -2.89 7.70 9.84
CA TYR A 27 -3.96 7.66 10.85
C TYR A 27 -4.45 6.25 11.23
N ARG A 28 -4.03 5.18 10.55
CA ARG A 28 -4.53 3.80 10.84
C ARG A 28 -4.42 3.36 12.30
N ASN A 29 -3.46 3.92 13.04
CA ASN A 29 -3.21 3.62 14.46
C ASN A 29 -3.78 4.68 15.41
N ALA A 30 -4.30 5.80 14.88
CA ALA A 30 -4.89 6.88 15.65
C ALA A 30 -6.16 6.39 16.40
N PRO A 31 -6.59 7.08 17.46
CA PRO A 31 -7.89 6.83 18.08
C PRO A 31 -9.01 7.00 17.05
N LEU A 32 -10.03 6.12 17.11
CA LEU A 32 -11.19 6.22 16.21
C LEU A 32 -12.10 7.35 16.72
N THR A 33 -12.04 8.51 16.08
CA THR A 33 -12.93 9.64 16.35
C THR A 33 -13.99 9.76 15.24
N ALA A 34 -15.11 10.42 15.54
CA ALA A 34 -16.15 10.68 14.55
C ALA A 34 -15.62 11.48 13.34
N GLU A 35 -14.78 12.49 13.61
CA GLU A 35 -14.12 13.31 12.58
C GLU A 35 -13.20 12.47 11.69
N LEU A 36 -12.42 11.57 12.30
CA LEU A 36 -11.54 10.68 11.54
C LEU A 36 -12.36 9.73 10.64
N LEU A 37 -13.49 9.23 11.13
CA LEU A 37 -14.37 8.37 10.36
C LEU A 37 -15.02 9.12 9.19
N GLN A 38 -15.47 10.36 9.40
CA GLN A 38 -15.99 11.21 8.33
C GLN A 38 -14.91 11.49 7.29
N TYR A 39 -13.71 11.87 7.73
CA TYR A 39 -12.58 12.09 6.84
C TYR A 39 -12.25 10.83 6.03
N HIS A 40 -12.22 9.66 6.68
CA HIS A 40 -12.01 8.37 6.03
C HIS A 40 -13.07 8.06 4.97
N ASN A 41 -14.36 8.29 5.28
CA ASN A 41 -15.45 8.09 4.33
C ASN A 41 -15.33 9.00 3.11
N ASN A 42 -14.91 10.26 3.29
CA ASN A 42 -14.65 11.17 2.18
C ASN A 42 -13.53 10.66 1.26
N LEU A 43 -12.47 10.07 1.82
CA LEU A 43 -11.41 9.44 1.02
C LEU A 43 -11.92 8.25 0.20
N ILE A 44 -12.77 7.40 0.80
CA ILE A 44 -13.41 6.29 0.08
C ILE A 44 -14.28 6.82 -1.06
N MET A 45 -15.11 7.84 -0.82
CA MET A 45 -15.96 8.41 -1.87
C MET A 45 -15.11 8.95 -3.04
N ARG A 46 -13.99 9.61 -2.73
CA ARG A 46 -13.08 10.13 -3.77
C ARG A 46 -12.41 9.04 -4.59
N LEU A 47 -12.08 7.89 -3.97
CA LEU A 47 -11.61 6.71 -4.70
C LEU A 47 -12.67 6.19 -5.68
N GLN A 48 -13.93 6.14 -5.25
CA GLN A 48 -15.02 5.57 -6.04
C GLN A 48 -15.55 6.49 -7.14
N THR A 49 -15.27 7.80 -7.05
CA THR A 49 -15.77 8.84 -7.97
C THR A 49 -14.63 9.35 -8.85
N ASP A 50 -13.92 10.39 -8.42
CA ASP A 50 -12.92 11.11 -9.21
C ASP A 50 -11.80 10.20 -9.70
N ILE A 51 -11.23 9.40 -8.79
CA ILE A 51 -10.05 8.57 -9.08
C ILE A 51 -10.42 7.41 -9.99
N LYS A 52 -11.61 6.82 -9.79
CA LYS A 52 -12.13 5.77 -10.67
C LYS A 52 -12.35 6.29 -12.08
N GLN A 53 -13.00 7.46 -12.22
CA GLN A 53 -13.24 8.09 -13.53
C GLN A 53 -11.92 8.43 -14.25
N ALA A 54 -10.93 8.96 -13.52
CA ALA A 54 -9.62 9.22 -14.07
C ALA A 54 -8.92 7.92 -14.54
N ALA A 55 -8.94 6.86 -13.72
CA ALA A 55 -8.35 5.56 -14.08
C ALA A 55 -9.03 4.90 -15.30
N GLU A 56 -10.35 5.05 -15.45
CA GLU A 56 -11.10 4.59 -16.62
C GLU A 56 -10.71 5.38 -17.87
N THR A 57 -10.57 6.71 -17.77
CA THR A 57 -10.15 7.59 -18.87
C THR A 57 -8.72 7.31 -19.32
N GLU A 58 -7.82 7.03 -18.37
CA GLU A 58 -6.43 6.65 -18.63
C GLU A 58 -6.28 5.21 -19.17
N GLY A 59 -7.35 4.41 -19.17
CA GLY A 59 -7.34 3.02 -19.69
C GLY A 59 -6.51 2.05 -18.84
N GLN A 60 -6.20 2.39 -17.58
CA GLN A 60 -5.33 1.59 -16.72
C GLN A 60 -6.12 0.54 -15.92
N THR A 61 -6.38 -0.60 -16.56
CA THR A 61 -7.13 -1.72 -15.95
C THR A 61 -6.48 -2.27 -14.67
N SER A 62 -5.15 -2.31 -14.60
CA SER A 62 -4.42 -2.69 -13.38
C SER A 62 -4.70 -1.74 -12.22
N LEU A 63 -4.82 -0.43 -12.51
CA LEU A 63 -5.08 0.59 -11.50
C LEU A 63 -6.51 0.48 -10.95
N LEU A 64 -7.48 0.12 -11.80
CA LEU A 64 -8.86 -0.15 -11.36
C LEU A 64 -8.93 -1.33 -10.38
N LYS A 65 -8.12 -2.37 -10.61
CA LYS A 65 -8.01 -3.50 -9.68
C LYS A 65 -7.40 -3.06 -8.36
N ASP A 66 -6.30 -2.30 -8.39
CA ASP A 66 -5.66 -1.77 -7.19
C ASP A 66 -6.59 -0.82 -6.41
N LEU A 67 -7.41 -0.04 -7.11
CA LEU A 67 -8.42 0.86 -6.51
C LEU A 67 -9.48 0.07 -5.76
N HIS A 68 -9.95 -1.04 -6.34
CA HIS A 68 -10.91 -1.93 -5.70
C HIS A 68 -10.32 -2.53 -4.41
N GLU A 69 -9.11 -3.10 -4.48
CA GLU A 69 -8.40 -3.68 -3.33
C GLU A 69 -8.16 -2.66 -2.22
N MET A 70 -7.78 -1.43 -2.60
CA MET A 70 -7.58 -0.32 -1.68
C MET A 70 -8.88 0.08 -0.98
N THR A 71 -9.99 0.15 -1.72
CA THR A 71 -11.31 0.50 -1.19
C THR A 71 -11.80 -0.54 -0.19
N GLU A 72 -11.68 -1.83 -0.54
CA GLU A 72 -12.05 -2.93 0.33
C GLU A 72 -11.18 -2.99 1.59
N LEU A 73 -9.88 -2.68 1.47
CA LEU A 73 -8.99 -2.58 2.62
C LEU A 73 -9.41 -1.47 3.60
N MET A 74 -9.75 -0.29 3.07
CA MET A 74 -10.22 0.84 3.88
C MET A 74 -11.53 0.51 4.61
N ARG A 75 -12.49 -0.12 3.92
CA ARG A 75 -13.75 -0.61 4.53
C ARG A 75 -13.50 -1.64 5.64
N ARG A 76 -12.57 -2.57 5.39
CA ARG A 76 -12.18 -3.60 6.37
C ARG A 76 -11.53 -2.97 7.60
N TRP A 77 -10.68 -1.97 7.44
CA TRP A 77 -10.10 -1.21 8.55
C TRP A 77 -11.20 -0.61 9.44
N THR A 78 -12.19 0.06 8.84
CA THR A 78 -13.32 0.63 9.59
C THR A 78 -14.06 -0.45 10.38
N THR A 79 -14.36 -1.59 9.75
CA THR A 79 -15.03 -2.72 10.43
C THR A 79 -14.22 -3.26 11.62
N ILE A 80 -12.90 -3.43 11.46
CA ILE A 80 -11.99 -3.89 12.52
C ILE A 80 -11.93 -2.90 13.69
N ARG A 81 -11.87 -1.60 13.38
CA ARG A 81 -11.83 -0.54 14.40
C ARG A 81 -13.14 -0.42 15.16
N LEU A 82 -14.27 -0.55 14.48
CA LEU A 82 -15.60 -0.59 15.10
C LEU A 82 -15.78 -1.82 16.00
N SER A 83 -15.15 -2.96 15.67
CA SER A 83 -15.14 -4.14 16.54
C SER A 83 -14.20 -4.03 17.75
N GLY A 84 -13.59 -2.86 17.99
CA GLY A 84 -12.66 -2.62 19.10
C GLY A 84 -11.30 -3.31 18.93
N ARG A 85 -10.97 -3.83 17.74
CA ARG A 85 -9.70 -4.52 17.48
C ARG A 85 -8.67 -3.57 16.84
N PRO A 86 -7.37 -3.70 17.18
CA PRO A 86 -6.34 -2.95 16.49
C PRO A 86 -6.13 -3.49 15.07
N PHE A 87 -5.77 -2.60 14.14
CA PHE A 87 -5.47 -2.98 12.77
C PHE A 87 -4.02 -3.48 12.63
N ALA A 88 -3.84 -4.80 12.51
CA ALA A 88 -2.54 -5.48 12.55
C ALA A 88 -1.76 -5.45 11.22
N GLY A 89 -1.77 -4.31 10.51
CA GLY A 89 -1.04 -4.17 9.25
C GLY A 89 -1.05 -2.75 8.70
N LYS A 90 -0.49 -2.59 7.51
CA LYS A 90 -0.42 -1.31 6.79
C LYS A 90 -0.75 -1.53 5.32
N MET A 91 -1.07 -0.45 4.62
CA MET A 91 -1.27 -0.50 3.17
C MET A 91 0.07 -0.28 2.46
N ARG A 92 0.40 -1.10 1.47
CA ARG A 92 1.58 -0.93 0.64
C ARG A 92 1.28 -1.36 -0.78
N HIS A 93 1.63 -0.52 -1.75
CA HIS A 93 1.26 -0.70 -3.15
C HIS A 93 -0.25 -0.90 -3.33
N PHE A 94 -1.08 -0.18 -2.55
CA PHE A 94 -2.55 -0.30 -2.55
C PHE A 94 -3.11 -1.62 -1.97
N HIS A 95 -2.23 -2.54 -1.53
CA HIS A 95 -2.60 -3.84 -0.95
C HIS A 95 -2.36 -3.90 0.56
N PHE A 96 -3.07 -4.79 1.25
CA PHE A 96 -2.83 -5.05 2.66
C PHE A 96 -1.49 -5.77 2.87
N THR A 97 -0.68 -5.25 3.78
CA THR A 97 0.54 -5.90 4.25
C THR A 97 0.46 -6.11 5.77
N PRO A 98 0.52 -7.36 6.27
CA PRO A 98 0.51 -7.62 7.70
C PRO A 98 1.74 -7.03 8.39
N ALA A 99 1.58 -6.53 9.62
CA ALA A 99 2.69 -5.95 10.38
C ALA A 99 3.76 -6.99 10.73
N ASN A 100 3.35 -8.24 10.94
CA ASN A 100 4.21 -9.38 11.26
C ASN A 100 4.45 -10.30 10.05
N GLY A 101 4.58 -9.73 8.84
CA GLY A 101 5.06 -10.51 7.71
C GLY A 101 6.43 -11.07 8.02
N GLN A 102 6.52 -12.35 8.39
CA GLN A 102 7.79 -13.05 8.55
C GLN A 102 8.61 -12.77 7.29
N LYS A 103 9.68 -11.98 7.44
CA LYS A 103 10.70 -11.91 6.41
C LYS A 103 11.35 -13.29 6.40
N PHE A 104 10.87 -14.20 5.57
CA PHE A 104 11.64 -15.38 5.19
C PHE A 104 12.90 -14.87 4.52
N LYS A 105 13.96 -14.64 5.30
CA LYS A 105 15.29 -14.37 4.79
C LYS A 105 15.70 -15.64 4.06
N ARG A 106 15.44 -15.70 2.76
CA ARG A 106 16.02 -16.72 1.89
C ARG A 106 17.52 -16.42 1.82
N GLN A 107 18.27 -16.95 2.79
CA GLN A 107 19.72 -17.02 2.72
C GLN A 107 20.05 -17.96 1.56
N VAL A 108 20.26 -17.38 0.37
CA VAL A 108 20.86 -18.12 -0.74
C VAL A 108 22.34 -18.25 -0.36
N HIS A 109 22.69 -19.29 0.40
CA HIS A 109 24.07 -19.75 0.45
C HIS A 109 24.42 -20.20 -0.98
N LYS A 110 25.07 -19.31 -1.74
CA LYS A 110 25.84 -19.72 -2.90
C LYS A 110 26.96 -20.59 -2.36
N ILE A 111 26.76 -21.90 -2.35
CA ILE A 111 27.86 -22.85 -2.24
C ILE A 111 28.65 -22.69 -3.54
N GLY A 112 29.58 -21.75 -3.53
CA GLY A 112 30.68 -21.69 -4.49
C GLY A 112 31.61 -22.86 -4.20
N GLY A 113 31.16 -24.07 -4.53
CA GLY A 113 31.96 -25.27 -4.49
C GLY A 113 32.86 -25.33 -5.71
N SER A 114 34.00 -24.64 -5.58
CA SER A 114 35.31 -25.14 -5.98
C SER A 114 35.37 -25.91 -7.30
N SER A 115 35.66 -25.16 -8.36
CA SER A 115 36.34 -25.63 -9.57
C SER A 115 37.52 -26.54 -9.22
N ALA A 116 37.35 -27.85 -9.37
CA ALA A 116 38.41 -28.85 -9.24
C ALA A 116 39.16 -28.97 -10.57
N HIS A 117 39.99 -27.97 -10.87
CA HIS A 117 41.00 -28.06 -11.92
C HIS A 117 42.36 -27.81 -11.30
N ARG A 118 42.98 -28.85 -10.74
CA ARG A 118 44.44 -28.90 -10.60
C ARG A 118 44.97 -30.29 -10.97
N ALA A 119 45.77 -30.25 -12.02
CA ALA A 119 46.51 -31.31 -12.67
C ALA A 119 47.39 -32.15 -11.73
N SER A 120 47.59 -33.40 -12.12
CA SER A 120 48.84 -34.13 -11.93
C SER A 120 49.09 -34.95 -13.20
N ARG A 121 50.30 -34.83 -13.74
CA ARG A 121 50.81 -35.44 -14.99
C ARG A 121 51.54 -36.76 -14.65
N HIS A 122 51.53 -37.65 -15.66
CA HIS A 122 52.61 -38.55 -16.11
C HIS A 122 53.34 -39.43 -15.09
#